data_AF-A0A089ZIV6-F1
#
_entry.id   AF-A0A089ZIV6-F1
#
_cell.length_a   1.000
_cell.length_b   1.000
_cell.length_c   1.000
_cell.angle_alpha   90.00
_cell.angle_beta   90.00
_cell.angle_gamma   90.00
#
_symmetry.space_group_name_H-M   'P 1'
#
loop_
_entity.id
_entity.type
_entity.pdbx_description
1 polymer ?
#
loop_
_entity_poly.entity_id
_entity_poly.type
_entity_poly.pdbx_seq_one_letter_code
_entity_poly.pdbx_strand_id
1 'polypeptide(L)'
;MKVLGFVGSPREEGNTKIMVEEVLDGAREAGAETELFNLNQMDIAPCQACMHCKENEGECGTDDDMQTAYAQIREADAFVLGSPVYMWQMSAQAKLFTDRLYANFKTGFEDKYGQKAVALVFSQGNPDKNLFQEYFYYTQNMFEFLGYKMVGLVSSHDNSIPGAVENKKEVLDQARELGMKLTQG
;
A
#
# COMPACT_ATOMS: atom_id res chain seq x y z
N MET A 1 11.58 -14.50 -0.17
CA MET A 1 11.05 -13.17 -0.48
C MET A 1 9.83 -12.94 0.38
N LYS A 2 9.69 -11.74 0.95
CA LYS A 2 8.59 -11.36 1.84
C LYS A 2 7.81 -10.18 1.24
N VAL A 3 6.50 -10.34 1.10
CA VAL A 3 5.58 -9.33 0.54
C VAL A 3 4.53 -8.96 1.58
N LEU A 4 4.44 -7.67 1.90
CA LEU A 4 3.46 -7.16 2.86
C LEU A 4 2.23 -6.61 2.15
N GLY A 5 1.06 -6.72 2.76
CA GLY A 5 -0.15 -6.02 2.33
C GLY A 5 -0.59 -5.02 3.39
N PHE A 6 -0.76 -3.75 3.02
CA PHE A 6 -1.30 -2.72 3.90
C PHE A 6 -2.68 -2.29 3.40
N VAL A 7 -3.70 -2.43 4.24
CA VAL A 7 -5.10 -2.12 3.90
C VAL A 7 -5.54 -0.85 4.63
N GLY A 8 -5.82 0.21 3.88
CA GLY A 8 -6.38 1.47 4.39
C GLY A 8 -7.90 1.48 4.52
N SER A 9 -8.59 0.43 4.07
CA SER A 9 -10.05 0.33 4.22
C SER A 9 -10.43 0.05 5.68
N PRO A 10 -11.35 0.81 6.29
CA PRO A 10 -11.88 0.49 7.61
C PRO A 10 -12.88 -0.68 7.60
N ARG A 11 -13.30 -1.16 6.42
CA ARG A 11 -14.24 -2.29 6.27
C ARG A 11 -13.48 -3.61 6.21
N GLU A 12 -13.79 -4.53 7.11
CA GLU A 12 -13.18 -5.86 7.20
C GLU A 12 -13.50 -6.80 6.04
N GLU A 13 -14.65 -6.61 5.38
CA GLU A 13 -15.07 -7.33 4.16
C GLU A 13 -15.12 -6.37 2.96
N GLY A 14 -14.26 -5.35 2.99
CA GLY A 14 -14.22 -4.30 1.98
C GLY A 14 -13.55 -4.74 0.70
N ASN A 15 -14.01 -4.19 -0.44
CA ASN A 15 -13.45 -4.44 -1.76
C ASN A 15 -11.92 -4.24 -1.82
N THR A 16 -11.40 -3.22 -1.14
CA THR A 16 -9.95 -2.97 -1.07
C THR A 16 -9.20 -4.12 -0.41
N LYS A 17 -9.72 -4.67 0.70
CA LYS A 17 -9.07 -5.77 1.42
C LYS A 17 -9.03 -7.02 0.53
N ILE A 18 -10.17 -7.37 -0.08
CA ILE A 18 -10.28 -8.51 -1.00
C ILE A 18 -9.26 -8.41 -2.13
N MET A 19 -9.12 -7.24 -2.77
CA MET A 19 -8.12 -7.06 -3.82
C MET A 19 -6.68 -7.13 -3.30
N VAL A 20 -6.38 -6.63 -2.09
CA VAL A 20 -5.05 -6.74 -1.49
C VAL A 20 -4.72 -8.20 -1.14
N GLU A 21 -5.67 -8.93 -0.57
CA GLU A 21 -5.53 -10.37 -0.30
C GLU A 21 -5.27 -11.15 -1.60
N GLU A 22 -5.95 -10.80 -2.68
CA GLU A 22 -5.72 -11.39 -4.01
C GLU A 22 -4.30 -11.11 -4.55
N VAL A 23 -3.76 -9.91 -4.32
CA VAL A 23 -2.34 -9.60 -4.61
C VAL A 23 -1.42 -10.48 -3.75
N LEU A 24 -1.68 -10.64 -2.46
CA LEU A 24 -0.86 -11.48 -1.59
C LEU A 24 -0.96 -12.97 -1.95
N ASP A 25 -2.12 -13.42 -2.41
CA ASP A 25 -2.31 -14.78 -2.90
C ASP A 25 -1.46 -15.05 -4.14
N GLY A 26 -1.45 -14.14 -5.11
CA GLY A 26 -0.58 -14.24 -6.28
C GLY A 26 0.90 -14.24 -5.94
N ALA A 27 1.31 -13.42 -4.95
CA ALA A 27 2.69 -13.45 -4.46
C ALA A 27 3.03 -14.79 -3.76
N ARG A 28 2.09 -15.35 -2.98
CA ARG A 28 2.26 -16.65 -2.31
C ARG A 28 2.35 -17.80 -3.31
N GLU A 29 1.56 -17.77 -4.38
CA GLU A 29 1.65 -18.76 -5.48
C GLU A 29 3.03 -18.74 -6.16
N ALA A 30 3.67 -17.57 -6.22
CA ALA A 30 5.03 -17.40 -6.71
C ALA A 30 6.12 -17.74 -5.65
N GLY A 31 5.72 -18.22 -4.46
CA GLY A 31 6.62 -18.69 -3.42
C GLY A 31 7.06 -17.65 -2.40
N ALA A 32 6.44 -16.46 -2.36
CA ALA A 32 6.72 -15.46 -1.33
C ALA A 32 6.01 -15.77 -0.01
N GLU A 33 6.65 -15.40 1.10
CA GLU A 33 5.99 -15.26 2.39
C GLU A 33 5.13 -13.98 2.36
N THR A 34 3.91 -14.04 2.88
CA THR A 34 2.99 -12.90 2.86
C THR A 34 2.36 -12.62 4.21
N GLU A 35 2.18 -11.34 4.52
CA GLU A 35 1.59 -10.86 5.76
C GLU A 35 0.69 -9.65 5.47
N LEU A 36 -0.43 -9.54 6.18
CA LEU A 36 -1.44 -8.50 5.97
C LEU A 36 -1.60 -7.63 7.22
N PHE A 37 -1.54 -6.31 7.03
CA PHE A 37 -1.74 -5.29 8.05
C PHE A 37 -2.99 -4.47 7.74
N ASN A 38 -3.90 -4.38 8.69
CA ASN A 38 -5.06 -3.50 8.61
C ASN A 38 -4.72 -2.16 9.29
N LEU A 39 -4.53 -1.11 8.50
CA LEU A 39 -4.16 0.22 9.00
C LEU A 39 -5.25 0.85 9.87
N ASN A 40 -6.51 0.40 9.77
CA ASN A 40 -7.59 0.87 10.63
C ASN A 40 -7.55 0.26 12.04
N GLN A 41 -6.79 -0.82 12.23
CA GLN A 41 -6.58 -1.47 13.54
C GLN A 41 -5.28 -1.02 14.21
N MET A 42 -4.50 -0.17 13.54
CA MET A 42 -3.23 0.36 14.05
C MET A 42 -3.44 1.79 14.56
N ASP A 43 -2.92 2.09 15.74
CA ASP A 43 -2.87 3.45 16.26
C ASP A 43 -1.66 4.17 15.66
N ILE A 44 -1.87 4.89 14.56
CA ILE A 44 -0.83 5.64 13.84
C ILE A 44 -1.15 7.13 13.96
N ALA A 45 -0.27 7.88 14.60
CA ALA A 45 -0.40 9.32 14.70
C ALA A 45 0.04 10.01 13.39
N PRO A 46 -0.54 11.17 13.05
CA PRO A 46 -0.09 11.94 11.89
C PRO A 46 1.36 12.40 12.06
N CYS A 47 2.07 12.52 10.94
CA CYS A 47 3.42 13.07 10.93
C CYS A 47 3.43 14.50 11.51
N GLN A 48 4.34 14.76 12.46
CA GLN A 48 4.47 16.06 13.14
C GLN A 48 5.50 16.98 12.48
N ALA A 49 6.10 16.58 11.35
CA ALA A 49 7.18 17.31 10.68
C ALA A 49 8.33 17.74 11.61
N CYS A 50 8.58 16.98 12.69
CA CYS A 50 9.59 17.31 13.69
C CYS A 50 11.02 17.07 13.21
N MET A 51 11.21 16.51 12.01
CA MET A 51 12.50 16.21 11.38
C MET A 51 13.41 15.23 12.13
N HIS A 52 12.97 14.65 13.25
CA HIS A 52 13.75 13.68 14.02
C HIS A 52 14.28 12.52 13.17
N CYS A 53 13.47 11.98 12.26
CA CYS A 53 13.91 10.92 11.34
C CYS A 53 15.04 11.33 10.39
N LYS A 54 15.18 12.62 10.08
CA LYS A 54 16.29 13.12 9.23
C LYS A 54 17.58 13.27 10.01
N GLU A 55 17.48 13.46 11.31
CA GLU A 55 18.62 13.55 12.22
C GLU A 55 19.05 12.17 12.74
N ASN A 56 18.18 11.16 12.65
CA ASN A 56 18.36 9.83 13.24
C ASN A 56 18.18 8.70 12.21
N GLU A 57 18.81 8.82 11.04
CA GLU A 57 18.91 7.74 10.03
C GLU A 57 17.58 7.05 9.63
N GLY A 58 16.50 7.83 9.54
CA GLY A 58 15.17 7.33 9.18
C GLY A 58 14.36 6.77 10.36
N GLU A 59 14.86 6.86 11.59
CA GLU A 59 14.11 6.44 12.78
C GLU A 59 13.11 7.53 13.20
N CYS A 60 11.82 7.22 13.12
CA CYS A 60 10.78 8.15 13.53
C CYS A 60 10.68 8.22 15.06
N GLY A 61 10.67 9.42 15.62
CA GLY A 61 10.64 9.63 17.08
C GLY A 61 9.26 9.56 17.73
N THR A 62 8.20 9.29 16.97
CA THR A 62 6.86 9.05 17.54
C THR A 62 6.72 7.56 17.81
N ASP A 63 6.44 7.22 19.06
CA ASP A 63 6.21 5.87 19.54
C ASP A 63 4.74 5.49 19.36
N ASP A 64 4.45 4.76 18.28
CA ASP A 64 3.12 4.31 17.86
C ASP A 64 3.23 3.06 16.96
N ASP A 65 2.10 2.53 16.47
CA ASP A 65 2.11 1.28 15.71
C ASP A 65 2.83 1.39 14.35
N MET A 66 3.19 2.59 13.90
CA MET A 66 4.02 2.76 12.71
C MET A 66 5.41 2.15 12.89
N GLN A 67 5.91 2.02 14.12
CA GLN A 67 7.19 1.37 14.41
C GLN A 67 7.19 -0.09 13.94
N THR A 68 6.08 -0.81 14.14
CA THR A 68 5.88 -2.16 13.62
C THR A 68 5.92 -2.16 12.10
N ALA A 69 5.22 -1.24 11.44
CA ALA A 69 5.25 -1.13 9.99
C ALA A 69 6.66 -0.86 9.44
N TYR A 70 7.43 0.04 10.05
CA TYR A 70 8.82 0.29 9.64
C TYR A 70 9.68 -0.96 9.77
N ALA A 71 9.60 -1.69 10.90
CA ALA A 71 10.36 -2.91 11.11
C ALA A 71 10.04 -3.95 10.03
N GLN A 72 8.76 -4.17 9.75
CA GLN A 72 8.31 -5.11 8.73
C GLN A 72 8.75 -4.70 7.33
N ILE A 73 8.67 -3.41 6.98
CA ILE A 73 9.12 -2.90 5.66
C ILE A 73 10.64 -3.04 5.49
N ARG A 74 11.44 -2.87 6.56
CA ARG A 74 12.89 -3.08 6.49
C ARG A 74 13.22 -4.51 6.10
N GLU A 75 12.51 -5.48 6.67
CA GLU A 75 12.70 -6.92 6.43
C GLU A 75 12.06 -7.41 5.13
N ALA A 76 11.01 -6.75 4.64
CA ALA A 76 10.31 -7.14 3.44
C ALA A 76 11.06 -6.73 2.16
N ASP A 77 10.77 -7.42 1.06
CA ASP A 77 11.29 -7.08 -0.26
C ASP A 77 10.32 -6.14 -1.01
N ALA A 78 9.03 -6.32 -0.77
CA ALA A 78 7.98 -5.57 -1.44
C ALA A 78 6.75 -5.37 -0.55
N PHE A 79 5.89 -4.42 -0.91
CA PHE A 79 4.57 -4.32 -0.33
C PHE A 79 3.51 -3.82 -1.32
N VAL A 80 2.26 -4.14 -1.04
CA VAL A 80 1.09 -3.54 -1.69
C VAL A 80 0.37 -2.61 -0.71
N LEU A 81 0.05 -1.39 -1.13
CA LEU A 81 -0.82 -0.48 -0.39
C LEU A 81 -2.19 -0.43 -1.08
N GLY A 82 -3.22 -0.87 -0.37
CA GLY A 82 -4.61 -0.79 -0.81
C GLY A 82 -5.36 0.35 -0.12
N SER A 83 -6.12 1.12 -0.88
CA SER A 83 -7.03 2.13 -0.33
C SER A 83 -8.37 2.18 -1.05
N PRO A 84 -9.49 2.43 -0.36
CA PRO A 84 -10.68 2.94 -1.02
C PRO A 84 -10.46 4.40 -1.46
N VAL A 85 -11.22 4.87 -2.45
CA VAL A 85 -11.30 6.28 -2.82
C VAL A 85 -12.34 6.97 -1.93
N TYR A 86 -11.87 7.75 -0.97
CA TYR A 86 -12.67 8.58 -0.07
C TYR A 86 -12.35 10.06 -0.33
N MET A 87 -13.40 10.86 -0.57
CA MET A 87 -13.27 12.29 -0.86
C MET A 87 -12.18 12.59 -1.91
N TRP A 88 -12.23 11.89 -3.05
CA TRP A 88 -11.30 12.00 -4.19
C TRP A 88 -9.88 11.50 -3.97
N GLN A 89 -9.55 10.93 -2.81
CA GLN A 89 -8.20 10.48 -2.49
C GLN A 89 -8.20 9.14 -1.75
N MET A 90 -7.03 8.68 -1.35
CA MET A 90 -6.88 7.56 -0.43
C MET A 90 -7.58 7.85 0.91
N SER A 91 -7.92 6.79 1.63
CA SER A 91 -8.42 6.84 3.00
C SER A 91 -7.45 7.56 3.94
N ALA A 92 -7.97 8.11 5.04
CA ALA A 92 -7.15 8.73 6.08
C ALA A 92 -6.13 7.74 6.66
N GLN A 93 -6.51 6.47 6.85
CA GLN A 93 -5.64 5.40 7.34
C GLN A 93 -4.45 5.19 6.41
N ALA A 94 -4.69 5.04 5.09
CA ALA A 94 -3.63 4.93 4.10
C ALA A 94 -2.76 6.19 4.05
N LYS A 95 -3.35 7.37 4.24
CA LYS A 95 -2.63 8.64 4.23
C LYS A 95 -1.71 8.81 5.44
N LEU A 96 -2.14 8.40 6.64
CA LEU A 96 -1.30 8.41 7.84
C LEU A 96 -0.06 7.55 7.65
N PHE A 97 -0.25 6.31 7.18
CA PHE A 97 0.87 5.43 6.81
C PHE A 97 1.79 6.07 5.76
N THR A 98 1.22 6.59 4.67
CA THR A 98 1.99 7.19 3.56
C THR A 98 2.78 8.42 4.00
N ASP A 99 2.20 9.31 4.80
CA ASP A 99 2.88 10.51 5.32
C ASP A 99 4.05 10.16 6.23
N ARG A 100 3.92 9.07 6.96
CA ARG A 100 4.94 8.58 7.89
C ARG A 100 6.10 7.91 7.14
N LEU A 101 5.89 7.35 5.94
CA LEU A 101 6.99 6.89 5.06
C LEU A 101 7.97 8.00 4.67
N TYR A 102 7.65 9.28 4.93
CA TYR A 102 8.63 10.36 4.88
C TYR A 102 9.90 10.04 5.68
N ALA A 103 9.81 9.26 6.76
CA ALA A 103 10.98 8.80 7.52
C ALA A 103 12.04 8.14 6.63
N ASN A 104 11.63 7.35 5.63
CA ASN A 104 12.53 6.62 4.73
C ASN A 104 13.12 7.53 3.64
N PHE A 105 12.39 8.55 3.19
CA PHE A 105 12.74 9.35 2.02
C PHE A 105 14.09 10.10 2.15
N LYS A 106 15.04 9.90 1.22
CA LYS A 106 16.36 10.59 1.21
C LYS A 106 17.16 10.45 2.52
N THR A 107 17.03 9.31 3.21
CA THR A 107 17.79 9.01 4.44
C THR A 107 18.89 7.98 4.26
N GLY A 108 19.13 7.50 3.03
CA GLY A 108 19.94 6.31 2.77
C GLY A 108 19.19 5.00 3.06
N PHE A 109 17.86 5.07 3.25
CA PHE A 109 17.01 3.91 3.47
C PHE A 109 17.21 2.82 2.40
N GLU A 110 17.22 3.20 1.12
CA GLU A 110 17.45 2.25 0.02
C GLU A 110 18.86 1.66 0.05
N ASP A 111 19.88 2.44 0.44
CA ASP A 111 21.25 1.94 0.56
C ASP A 111 21.39 0.92 1.70
N LYS A 112 20.64 1.13 2.80
CA LYS A 112 20.70 0.31 4.00
C LYS A 112 19.84 -0.96 3.91
N TYR A 113 18.66 -0.87 3.32
CA TYR A 113 17.66 -1.94 3.31
C TYR A 113 17.29 -2.44 1.91
N GLY A 114 17.90 -1.90 0.86
CA GLY A 114 17.53 -2.15 -0.52
C GLY A 114 16.31 -1.33 -0.96
N GLN A 115 16.21 -1.12 -2.27
CA GLN A 115 15.01 -0.51 -2.87
C GLN A 115 13.83 -1.48 -2.75
N LYS A 116 12.72 -1.01 -2.17
CA LYS A 116 11.51 -1.82 -1.97
C LYS A 116 10.57 -1.70 -3.16
N ALA A 117 10.06 -2.82 -3.65
CA ALA A 117 9.05 -2.84 -4.70
C ALA A 117 7.65 -2.53 -4.14
N VAL A 118 6.86 -1.75 -4.87
CA VAL A 118 5.52 -1.31 -4.42
C VAL A 118 4.46 -1.52 -5.48
N ALA A 119 3.31 -2.03 -5.04
CA ALA A 119 2.07 -2.10 -5.81
C ALA A 119 0.99 -1.24 -5.15
N LEU A 120 0.06 -0.73 -5.97
CA LEU A 120 -1.09 0.04 -5.48
C LEU A 120 -2.41 -0.62 -5.86
N VAL A 121 -3.37 -0.57 -4.94
CA VAL A 121 -4.71 -1.10 -5.15
C VAL A 121 -5.76 -0.05 -4.77
N PHE A 122 -6.69 0.27 -5.67
CA PHE A 122 -7.75 1.25 -5.40
C PHE A 122 -9.16 0.70 -5.65
N SER A 123 -10.09 0.99 -4.74
CA SER A 123 -11.53 0.71 -4.95
C SER A 123 -12.32 2.01 -4.93
N GLN A 124 -13.17 2.25 -5.92
CA GLN A 124 -14.07 3.40 -5.99
C GLN A 124 -15.53 2.97 -6.15
N GLY A 125 -16.45 3.71 -5.52
CA GLY A 125 -17.90 3.47 -5.68
C GLY A 125 -18.46 3.99 -7.00
N ASN A 126 -17.76 4.91 -7.69
CA ASN A 126 -18.23 5.50 -8.93
C ASN A 126 -18.14 4.49 -10.11
N PRO A 127 -19.16 4.42 -10.99
CA PRO A 127 -19.13 3.50 -12.13
C PRO A 127 -18.20 3.91 -13.27
N ASP A 128 -17.79 5.17 -13.38
CA ASP A 128 -16.78 5.59 -14.36
C ASP A 128 -15.38 5.18 -13.89
N LYS A 129 -14.80 4.19 -14.59
CA LYS A 129 -13.48 3.65 -14.28
C LYS A 129 -12.35 4.66 -14.37
N ASN A 130 -12.50 5.73 -15.15
CA ASN A 130 -11.43 6.71 -15.40
C ASN A 130 -11.51 7.93 -14.47
N LEU A 131 -12.60 8.12 -13.72
CA LEU A 131 -12.85 9.34 -12.96
C LEU A 131 -11.71 9.74 -12.00
N PHE A 132 -11.03 8.76 -11.39
CA PHE A 132 -9.95 9.00 -10.42
C PHE A 132 -8.58 8.56 -10.94
N GLN A 133 -8.45 8.28 -12.24
CA GLN A 133 -7.23 7.77 -12.85
C GLN A 133 -6.04 8.73 -12.65
N GLU A 134 -6.28 10.04 -12.73
CA GLU A 134 -5.23 11.04 -12.48
C GLU A 134 -4.67 10.96 -11.07
N TYR A 135 -5.53 10.73 -10.07
CA TYR A 135 -5.11 10.57 -8.68
C TYR A 135 -4.29 9.27 -8.47
N PHE A 136 -4.66 8.20 -9.18
CA PHE A 136 -3.94 6.93 -9.14
C PHE A 136 -2.51 7.10 -9.69
N TYR A 137 -2.35 7.75 -10.84
CA TYR A 137 -1.02 8.05 -11.39
C TYR A 137 -0.24 9.04 -10.55
N TYR A 138 -0.89 10.07 -10.00
CA TYR A 138 -0.25 10.98 -9.05
C TYR A 138 0.33 10.22 -7.86
N THR A 139 -0.43 9.28 -7.29
CA THR A 139 0.02 8.49 -6.14
C THR A 139 1.17 7.56 -6.51
N GLN A 140 1.12 6.92 -7.68
CA GLN A 140 2.24 6.10 -8.19
C GLN A 140 3.52 6.95 -8.34
N ASN A 141 3.44 8.10 -9.00
CA ASN A 141 4.58 8.99 -9.20
C ASN A 141 5.15 9.52 -7.87
N MET A 142 4.29 9.74 -6.87
CA MET A 142 4.72 10.11 -5.53
C MET A 142 5.54 8.99 -4.88
N PHE A 143 5.12 7.72 -4.97
CA PHE A 143 5.92 6.60 -4.44
C PHE A 143 7.27 6.45 -5.15
N GLU A 144 7.31 6.60 -6.48
CA GLU A 144 8.57 6.61 -7.23
C GLU A 144 9.49 7.75 -6.78
N PHE A 145 8.93 8.96 -6.61
CA PHE A 145 9.67 10.10 -6.08
C PHE A 145 10.23 9.84 -4.68
N LEU A 146 9.53 9.06 -3.85
CA LEU A 146 9.98 8.68 -2.51
C LEU A 146 11.06 7.59 -2.51
N GLY A 147 11.47 7.07 -3.67
CA GLY A 147 12.55 6.09 -3.83
C GLY A 147 12.08 4.64 -3.98
N TYR A 148 10.77 4.38 -3.98
CA TYR A 148 10.20 3.05 -4.17
C TYR A 148 10.15 2.65 -5.64
N LYS A 149 10.29 1.34 -5.92
CA LYS A 149 10.15 0.80 -7.27
C LYS A 149 8.70 0.41 -7.52
N MET A 150 7.98 1.19 -8.32
CA MET A 150 6.60 0.86 -8.66
C MET A 150 6.53 -0.32 -9.63
N VAL A 151 5.80 -1.37 -9.24
CA VAL A 151 5.57 -2.59 -10.05
C VAL A 151 4.26 -2.50 -10.84
N GLY A 152 3.28 -1.76 -10.31
CA GLY A 152 2.02 -1.51 -10.99
C GLY A 152 0.90 -1.09 -10.06
N LEU A 153 -0.28 -0.92 -10.66
CA LEU A 153 -1.49 -0.51 -9.97
C LEU A 153 -2.69 -1.26 -10.55
N VAL A 154 -3.61 -1.67 -9.67
CA VAL A 154 -4.94 -2.20 -10.04
C VAL A 154 -6.00 -1.32 -9.39
N SER A 155 -7.05 -1.01 -10.15
CA SER A 155 -8.20 -0.29 -9.62
C SER A 155 -9.52 -0.96 -10.01
N SER A 156 -10.53 -0.79 -9.16
CA SER A 156 -11.86 -1.33 -9.36
C SER A 156 -12.91 -0.26 -9.12
N HIS A 157 -13.83 -0.13 -10.07
CA HIS A 157 -14.91 0.87 -10.09
C HIS A 157 -16.26 0.21 -9.86
N ASP A 158 -17.33 0.98 -9.65
CA ASP A 158 -18.68 0.47 -9.35
C ASP A 158 -18.73 -0.46 -8.12
N ASN A 159 -18.05 -0.08 -7.04
CA ASN A 159 -17.96 -0.85 -5.79
C ASN A 159 -18.76 -0.20 -4.65
N SER A 160 -20.06 -0.03 -4.87
CA SER A 160 -20.95 0.68 -3.93
C SER A 160 -21.26 -0.11 -2.65
N ILE A 161 -21.09 -1.42 -2.66
CA ILE A 161 -21.30 -2.31 -1.50
C ILE A 161 -20.02 -3.10 -1.17
N PRO A 162 -19.80 -3.50 0.11
CA PRO A 162 -18.76 -4.48 0.47
C PRO A 162 -18.90 -5.77 -0.36
N GLY A 163 -17.78 -6.43 -0.69
CA GLY A 163 -17.78 -7.65 -1.50
C GLY A 163 -18.12 -7.50 -3.00
N ALA A 164 -18.51 -6.31 -3.49
CA ALA A 164 -18.85 -6.11 -4.91
C ALA A 164 -17.76 -6.58 -5.90
N VAL A 165 -16.49 -6.49 -5.50
CA VAL A 165 -15.35 -6.91 -6.34
C VAL A 165 -15.24 -8.41 -6.53
N GLU A 166 -15.85 -9.24 -5.69
CA GLU A 166 -15.83 -10.71 -5.80
C GLU A 166 -16.41 -11.20 -7.15
N ASN A 167 -17.34 -10.43 -7.71
CA ASN A 167 -17.96 -10.72 -9.01
C ASN A 167 -17.16 -10.17 -10.21
N LYS A 168 -15.97 -9.58 -9.98
CA LYS A 168 -15.16 -8.91 -11.00
C LYS A 168 -13.88 -9.70 -11.28
N LYS A 169 -14.05 -10.88 -11.88
CA LYS A 169 -12.95 -11.82 -12.14
C LYS A 169 -11.72 -11.16 -12.79
N GLU A 170 -11.93 -10.33 -13.81
CA GLU A 170 -10.81 -9.65 -14.49
C GLU A 170 -9.98 -8.77 -13.54
N VAL A 171 -10.62 -8.08 -12.60
CA VAL A 171 -9.93 -7.26 -11.59
C VAL A 171 -9.14 -8.14 -10.63
N LEU A 172 -9.72 -9.27 -10.19
CA LEU A 172 -9.05 -10.20 -9.28
C LEU A 172 -7.86 -10.90 -9.97
N ASP A 173 -8.02 -11.31 -11.22
CA ASP A 173 -6.92 -11.86 -12.03
C ASP A 173 -5.77 -10.85 -12.15
N GLN A 174 -6.08 -9.57 -12.42
CA GLN A 174 -5.08 -8.49 -12.48
C GLN A 174 -4.39 -8.28 -11.13
N ALA A 175 -5.13 -8.34 -10.02
CA ALA A 175 -4.57 -8.25 -8.66
C ALA A 175 -3.62 -9.42 -8.38
N ARG A 176 -4.03 -10.65 -8.71
CA ARG A 176 -3.21 -11.85 -8.56
C ARG A 176 -1.93 -11.77 -9.40
N GLU A 177 -2.03 -11.35 -10.66
CA GLU A 177 -0.86 -11.11 -11.53
C GLU A 177 0.08 -10.04 -10.97
N LEU A 178 -0.46 -8.97 -10.37
CA LEU A 178 0.34 -7.93 -9.72
C LEU A 178 1.12 -8.50 -8.53
N GLY A 179 0.51 -9.42 -7.78
CA GLY A 179 1.16 -10.21 -6.74
C GLY A 179 2.37 -10.99 -7.24
N MET A 180 2.21 -11.71 -8.34
CA MET A 180 3.31 -12.45 -8.96
C MET A 180 4.43 -11.51 -9.42
N LYS A 181 4.10 -10.34 -9.98
CA LYS A 181 5.10 -9.34 -10.43
C LYS A 181 5.90 -8.75 -9.28
N LEU A 182 5.30 -8.56 -8.09
CA LEU A 182 6.04 -8.13 -6.89
C LEU A 182 7.16 -9.11 -6.53
N THR A 183 7.04 -10.37 -6.94
CA THR A 183 8.06 -11.39 -6.64
C THR A 183 9.26 -11.40 -7.58
N GLN A 184 9.19 -10.64 -8.66
CA GLN A 184 10.21 -10.55 -9.72
C GLN A 184 10.99 -9.23 -9.67
N GLY A 185 10.59 -8.35 -8.75
CA GLY A 185 11.06 -6.97 -8.60
C GLY A 185 12.43 -6.85 -7.94
#